data_AF-A0A0K2RCH5-F1
#
_entry.id   AF-A0A0K2RCH5-F1
#
_cell.length_a   1.000
_cell.length_b   1.000
_cell.length_c   1.000
_cell.angle_alpha   90.00
_cell.angle_beta   90.00
_cell.angle_gamma   90.00
#
_symmetry.space_group_name_H-M   'P 1'
#
loop_
_entity.id
_entity.type
_entity.pdbx_description
1 polymer ?
#
loop_
_entity_poly.entity_id
_entity_poly.type
_entity_poly.pdbx_seq_one_letter_code
_entity_poly.pdbx_strand_id
1 'polypeptide(L)'
;MQLPINEAACLPPDQVLEHLGSSPAGLTNKEAAERLAELGPNAVRTHRANGWAVLGRQFASPILILLIITAGLSLFLGDATNSIVIGVILLVSVGLGFTNEFRAERPPKPCIPG
;
A
#
# COMPACT_ATOMS: atom_id res chain seq x y z
N MET A 1 -15.05 18.39 -12.93
CA MET A 1 -15.62 17.20 -13.61
C MET A 1 -15.25 15.97 -12.78
N GLN A 2 -16.05 15.64 -11.78
CA GLN A 2 -15.86 14.40 -11.00
C GLN A 2 -17.18 13.65 -11.06
N LEU A 3 -17.29 12.74 -12.04
CA LEU A 3 -18.32 11.71 -11.96
C LEU A 3 -17.89 10.73 -10.87
N PRO A 4 -18.67 10.53 -9.80
CA PRO A 4 -18.33 9.56 -8.79
C PRO A 4 -18.44 8.15 -9.41
N ILE A 5 -17.51 7.25 -9.05
CA ILE A 5 -17.34 5.93 -9.68
C ILE A 5 -18.63 5.09 -9.63
N ASN A 6 -19.40 5.22 -8.54
CA ASN A 6 -20.68 4.52 -8.38
C ASN A 6 -21.73 4.94 -9.40
N GLU A 7 -21.76 6.22 -9.77
CA GLU A 7 -22.67 6.75 -10.78
C GLU A 7 -22.20 6.35 -12.18
N ALA A 8 -20.89 6.48 -12.46
CA ALA A 8 -20.29 6.07 -13.73
C ALA A 8 -20.52 4.58 -14.04
N ALA A 9 -20.46 3.71 -13.02
CA ALA A 9 -20.62 2.27 -13.19
C ALA A 9 -22.03 1.84 -13.65
N CYS A 10 -23.04 2.69 -13.46
CA CYS A 10 -24.42 2.42 -13.81
C CYS A 10 -24.84 3.06 -15.16
N LEU A 11 -23.95 3.84 -15.78
CA LEU A 11 -24.24 4.55 -17.04
C LEU A 11 -23.77 3.75 -18.26
N PRO A 12 -24.47 3.87 -19.40
CA PRO A 12 -23.98 3.31 -20.65
C PRO A 12 -22.70 4.02 -21.11
N PRO A 13 -21.79 3.33 -21.83
CA PRO A 13 -20.47 3.86 -22.20
C PRO A 13 -20.51 5.22 -22.88
N ASP A 14 -21.47 5.44 -23.77
CA ASP A 14 -21.61 6.69 -24.52
C ASP A 14 -21.89 7.89 -23.61
N GLN A 15 -22.73 7.71 -22.59
CA GLN A 15 -23.04 8.76 -21.61
C GLN A 15 -21.84 9.04 -20.70
N VAL A 16 -21.05 8.02 -20.36
CA VAL A 16 -19.81 8.21 -19.60
C VAL A 16 -18.78 8.99 -20.42
N LEU A 17 -18.64 8.66 -21.71
CA LEU A 17 -17.75 9.38 -22.63
C LEU A 17 -18.16 10.84 -22.78
N GLU A 18 -19.45 11.11 -22.96
CA GLU A 18 -19.98 12.48 -23.06
C GLU A 18 -19.69 13.29 -21.78
N HIS A 19 -19.98 12.72 -20.60
CA HIS A 19 -19.72 13.40 -19.34
C HIS A 19 -18.23 13.63 -19.07
N LEU A 20 -17.36 12.74 -19.53
CA LEU A 20 -15.90 12.88 -19.41
C LEU A 20 -15.30 13.73 -20.55
N GLY A 21 -16.12 14.23 -21.48
CA GLY A 21 -15.68 14.93 -22.68
C GLY A 21 -14.66 14.12 -23.47
N SER A 22 -14.88 12.81 -23.59
CA SER A 22 -14.02 11.87 -24.31
C SER A 22 -14.78 11.27 -25.49
N SER A 23 -14.09 10.58 -26.38
CA SER A 23 -14.69 9.89 -27.51
C SER A 23 -14.36 8.40 -27.50
N PRO A 24 -15.09 7.56 -28.27
CA PRO A 24 -14.72 6.16 -28.48
C PRO A 24 -13.34 5.99 -29.13
N ALA A 25 -12.87 7.00 -29.87
CA ALA A 25 -11.53 7.05 -30.46
C ALA A 25 -10.45 7.54 -29.47
N GLY A 26 -10.84 7.90 -28.24
CA GLY A 26 -9.97 8.45 -27.21
C GLY A 26 -9.88 9.97 -27.24
N LEU A 27 -8.88 10.50 -26.52
CA LEU A 27 -8.54 11.92 -26.47
C LEU A 27 -7.45 12.25 -27.49
N THR A 28 -7.44 13.48 -27.98
CA THR A 28 -6.31 13.96 -28.77
C THR A 28 -5.06 14.15 -27.90
N ASN A 29 -3.87 14.12 -28.51
CA ASN A 29 -2.61 14.36 -27.79
C ASN A 29 -2.59 15.70 -27.05
N LYS A 30 -3.25 16.72 -27.62
CA LYS A 30 -3.35 18.06 -27.03
C LYS A 30 -4.22 18.03 -25.76
N GLU A 31 -5.42 17.47 -25.85
CA GLU A 31 -6.34 17.34 -24.70
C GLU A 31 -5.75 16.44 -23.60
N ALA A 32 -5.04 15.37 -23.97
CA ALA A 32 -4.36 14.51 -23.03
C ALA A 32 -3.26 15.26 -22.27
N ALA A 33 -2.46 16.08 -22.96
CA ALA A 33 -1.40 16.90 -22.34
C ALA A 33 -1.98 17.99 -21.44
N GLU A 34 -3.05 18.67 -21.86
CA GLU A 34 -3.76 19.67 -21.05
C GLU A 34 -4.33 19.04 -19.77
N ARG A 35 -5.05 17.91 -19.90
CA ARG A 35 -5.59 17.19 -18.73
C ARG A 35 -4.49 16.65 -17.82
N LEU A 36 -3.36 16.19 -18.36
CA LEU A 36 -2.23 15.73 -17.56
C LEU A 36 -1.61 16.88 -16.74
N ALA A 37 -1.55 18.09 -17.32
CA ALA A 37 -1.06 19.27 -16.62
C ALA A 37 -2.03 19.74 -15.52
N GLU A 38 -3.34 19.65 -15.76
CA GLU A 38 -4.38 20.07 -14.80
C GLU A 38 -4.63 19.07 -13.68
N LEU A 39 -4.77 17.78 -14.01
CA LEU A 39 -5.12 16.71 -13.08
C LEU A 39 -3.89 16.06 -12.45
N GLY A 40 -2.72 16.25 -13.06
CA GLY A 40 -1.49 15.57 -12.70
C GLY A 40 -1.46 14.12 -13.22
N PRO A 41 -0.29 13.46 -13.09
CA PRO A 41 -0.14 12.06 -13.47
C PRO A 41 -1.02 11.18 -12.58
N ASN A 42 -1.70 10.20 -13.19
CA ASN A 42 -2.42 9.13 -12.49
C ASN A 42 -1.43 8.12 -11.88
N ALA A 43 -0.55 8.61 -11.01
CA ALA A 43 0.35 7.82 -10.22
C ALA A 43 -0.24 7.77 -8.81
N VAL A 44 -0.70 6.57 -8.41
CA VAL A 44 -0.96 6.30 -6.99
C VAL A 44 0.35 6.59 -6.29
N ARG A 45 0.38 7.59 -5.39
CA ARG A 45 1.55 7.84 -4.54
C ARG A 45 1.84 6.54 -3.83
N THR A 46 2.84 5.81 -4.31
CA THR A 46 3.50 4.76 -3.55
C THR A 46 4.10 5.51 -2.37
N HIS A 47 3.37 5.54 -1.26
CA HIS A 47 3.99 5.82 0.01
C HIS A 47 5.11 4.80 0.08
N ARG A 48 6.36 5.27 -0.12
CA ARG A 48 7.53 4.46 0.15
C ARG A 48 7.25 3.86 1.52
N ALA A 49 7.13 2.55 1.58
CA ALA A 49 6.96 1.89 2.84
C ALA A 49 8.24 2.17 3.63
N ASN A 50 8.18 3.21 4.45
CA ASN A 50 9.30 3.65 5.23
C ASN A 50 9.46 2.54 6.26
N GLY A 51 10.38 1.60 6.04
CA GLY A 51 10.58 0.46 6.93
C GLY A 51 10.69 0.89 8.40
N TRP A 52 11.27 2.07 8.64
CA TRP A 52 11.33 2.74 9.95
C TRP A 52 9.97 3.17 10.52
N ALA A 53 9.02 3.64 9.68
CA ALA A 53 7.68 3.99 10.11
C ALA A 53 6.80 2.76 10.41
N VAL A 54 6.98 1.68 9.64
CA VAL A 54 6.33 0.39 9.92
C VAL A 54 6.86 -0.20 11.22
N LEU A 55 8.18 -0.16 11.43
CA LEU A 55 8.82 -0.60 12.67
C LEU A 55 8.32 0.23 13.87
N GLY A 56 8.29 1.57 13.75
CA GLY A 56 7.77 2.45 14.80
C GLY A 56 6.29 2.20 15.12
N ARG A 57 5.46 1.91 14.11
CA ARG A 57 4.05 1.56 14.31
C ARG A 57 3.87 0.17 14.93
N GLN A 58 4.73 -0.78 14.60
CA GLN A 58 4.76 -2.10 15.20
C GLN A 58 5.13 -2.02 16.69
N PHE A 59 6.13 -1.22 17.07
CA PHE A 59 6.47 -0.98 18.48
C PHE A 59 5.34 -0.29 19.26
N ALA A 60 4.48 0.49 18.58
CA ALA A 60 3.28 1.07 19.17
C ALA A 60 2.07 0.11 19.23
N SER A 61 2.17 -1.10 18.68
CA SER A 61 1.09 -2.08 18.72
C SER A 61 0.98 -2.69 20.12
N PRO A 62 -0.21 -2.67 20.75
CA PRO A 62 -0.42 -3.27 22.07
C PRO A 62 0.03 -4.73 22.16
N ILE A 63 -0.08 -5.47 21.05
CA ILE A 63 0.32 -6.88 20.98
C ILE A 63 1.84 -7.04 21.07
N LEU A 64 2.62 -6.18 20.42
CA LEU A 64 4.08 -6.25 20.44
C LEU A 64 4.64 -5.84 21.80
N ILE A 65 4.04 -4.82 22.42
CA ILE A 65 4.37 -4.41 23.79
C ILE A 65 4.10 -5.58 24.77
N LEU A 66 2.95 -6.24 24.64
CA LEU A 66 2.62 -7.41 25.45
C LEU A 66 3.66 -8.52 25.28
N LEU A 67 4.03 -8.86 24.04
CA LEU A 67 5.04 -9.89 23.75
C LEU A 67 6.40 -9.57 24.35
N ILE A 68 6.85 -8.31 24.29
CA ILE A 68 8.12 -7.86 24.89
C ILE A 68 8.07 -8.01 26.42
N ILE A 69 6.97 -7.60 27.05
CA ILE A 69 6.78 -7.73 28.51
C ILE A 69 6.79 -9.22 28.90
N THR A 70 6.05 -10.07 28.20
CA THR A 70 6.00 -11.52 28.48
C THR A 70 7.37 -12.17 28.30
N ALA A 71 8.12 -11.81 27.25
CA ALA A 71 9.48 -12.31 27.04
C ALA A 71 10.42 -11.89 28.19
N GLY A 72 10.35 -10.63 28.64
CA GLY A 72 11.14 -10.12 29.77
C GLY A 72 10.79 -10.79 31.09
N LEU A 73 9.50 -11.02 31.35
CA LEU A 73 9.03 -11.74 32.53
C LEU A 73 9.50 -13.21 32.52
N SER A 74 9.45 -13.88 31.36
CA SER A 74 9.93 -15.26 31.21
C SER A 74 11.43 -15.39 31.46
N LEU A 75 12.22 -14.40 30.99
CA LEU A 75 13.65 -14.34 31.29
C LEU A 75 13.91 -14.14 32.78
N PHE A 76 13.18 -13.23 33.41
CA PHE A 76 13.31 -12.94 34.84
C PHE A 76 12.94 -14.16 35.71
N LEU A 77 11.99 -14.98 35.25
CA LEU A 77 11.57 -16.21 35.94
C LEU A 77 12.56 -17.37 35.77
N GLY A 78 13.63 -17.21 34.98
CA GLY A 78 14.65 -18.22 34.75
C GLY A 78 14.23 -19.33 33.78
N ASP A 79 13.08 -19.19 33.12
CA ASP A 79 12.60 -20.13 32.12
C ASP A 79 13.17 -19.76 30.74
N ALA A 80 14.43 -20.16 30.54
CA ALA A 80 15.18 -19.92 29.32
C ALA A 80 14.49 -20.53 28.09
N THR A 81 13.81 -21.67 28.25
CA THR A 81 13.11 -22.35 27.16
C THR A 81 11.96 -21.50 26.63
N ASN A 82 11.11 -20.99 27.53
CA ASN A 82 9.98 -20.14 27.13
C ASN A 82 10.43 -18.80 26.56
N SER A 83 11.50 -18.20 27.10
CA SER A 83 12.07 -16.98 26.54
C SER A 83 12.59 -17.18 25.10
N ILE A 84 13.32 -18.27 24.85
CA ILE A 84 13.86 -18.57 23.51
C ILE A 84 12.74 -18.74 22.50
N VAL A 85 11.66 -19.47 22.86
CA VAL A 85 10.51 -19.68 21.97
C VAL A 85 9.86 -18.34 21.59
N ILE A 86 9.58 -17.47 22.57
CA ILE A 86 8.96 -16.16 22.32
C ILE A 86 9.91 -15.26 21.50
N GLY A 87 11.21 -15.28 21.80
CA GLY A 87 12.23 -14.54 21.06
C GLY A 87 12.31 -14.94 19.58
N VAL A 88 12.24 -16.25 19.27
CA VAL A 88 12.22 -16.74 17.89
C VAL A 88 10.95 -16.29 17.16
N ILE A 89 9.78 -16.36 17.80
CA ILE A 89 8.51 -15.91 17.20
C ILE A 89 8.57 -14.42 16.87
N LEU A 90 9.13 -13.60 17.77
CA LEU A 90 9.31 -12.16 17.54
C LEU A 90 10.23 -11.90 16.34
N LEU A 91 11.39 -12.57 16.29
CA LEU A 91 12.34 -12.45 15.17
C LEU A 91 11.70 -12.82 13.83
N VAL A 92 10.95 -13.92 13.78
CA VAL A 92 10.23 -14.37 12.58
C VAL A 92 9.13 -13.38 12.18
N SER A 93 8.36 -12.87 13.14
CA SER A 93 7.26 -11.93 12.88
C SER A 93 7.76 -10.61 12.30
N VAL A 94 8.83 -10.06 12.88
CA VAL A 94 9.47 -8.83 12.38
C VAL A 94 10.14 -9.07 11.02
N GLY A 95 10.86 -10.18 10.86
CA GLY A 95 11.51 -10.54 9.60
C GLY A 95 10.52 -10.74 8.45
N LEU A 96 9.43 -11.48 8.70
CA LEU A 96 8.35 -11.68 7.72
C LEU A 96 7.66 -10.35 7.38
N GLY A 97 7.35 -9.52 8.37
CA GLY A 97 6.79 -8.18 8.16
C GLY A 97 7.66 -7.32 7.23
N PHE A 98 8.98 -7.33 7.45
CA PHE A 98 9.93 -6.59 6.62
C PHE A 98 10.00 -7.13 5.17
N THR A 99 10.05 -8.46 5.00
CA THR A 99 10.09 -9.09 3.66
C THR A 99 8.78 -8.96 2.87
N ASN A 100 7.63 -9.00 3.54
CA ASN A 100 6.32 -8.83 2.92
C ASN A 100 6.17 -7.42 2.33
N GLU A 101 6.66 -6.41 3.03
CA GLU A 101 6.66 -5.02 2.59
C GLU A 101 7.60 -4.81 1.37
N PHE A 102 8.80 -5.38 1.42
CA PHE A 102 9.82 -5.24 0.35
C PHE A 102 9.38 -5.87 -0.99
N ARG A 103 8.49 -6.87 -0.95
CA ARG A 103 8.02 -7.58 -2.14
C ARG A 103 6.96 -6.80 -2.95
N ALA A 104 6.39 -5.73 -2.38
CA ALA A 104 5.36 -4.92 -3.04
C ALA A 104 5.93 -3.87 -4.02
N GLU A 105 7.25 -3.69 -4.08
CA GLU A 105 7.89 -2.64 -4.90
C GLU A 105 8.16 -3.03 -6.36
N ARG A 106 7.53 -4.07 -6.93
CA ARG A 106 7.68 -4.30 -8.37
C ARG A 106 6.86 -3.27 -9.13
N PRO A 107 7.47 -2.29 -9.83
CA PRO A 107 6.71 -1.38 -10.64
C PRO A 107 6.01 -2.19 -11.75
N PRO A 108 4.70 -1.98 -11.98
CA PRO A 108 4.06 -2.53 -13.17
C PRO A 108 4.78 -2.00 -14.40
N LYS A 109 5.01 -2.92 -15.35
CA LYS A 109 5.72 -2.63 -16.61
C LYS A 109 4.94 -1.55 -17.36
N PRO A 110 5.57 -0.49 -17.89
CA PRO A 110 4.86 0.51 -18.66
C PRO A 110 4.32 -0.13 -19.94
N CYS A 111 3.00 -0.12 -20.10
CA CYS A 111 2.37 -0.47 -21.37
C CYS A 111 2.53 0.74 -22.31
N ILE A 112 3.41 0.60 -23.30
CA ILE A 112 3.50 1.51 -24.44
C ILE A 112 2.53 0.94 -25.50
N PRO A 113 1.46 1.65 -25.90
CA PRO A 113 0.71 1.27 -27.09
C PRO A 113 1.51 1.68 -28.34
N GLY A 114 1.63 0.75 -29.29
CA GLY A 114 2.16 0.98 -30.64
C GLY A 114 1.05 1.25 -31.64
#